data_AF-S8CSK7-F1
#
_entry.id   AF-S8CSK7-F1
#
_cell.length_a   1.000
_cell.length_b   1.000
_cell.length_c   1.000
_cell.angle_alpha   90.00
_cell.angle_beta   90.00
_cell.angle_gamma   90.00
#
_symmetry.space_group_name_H-M   'P 1'
#
loop_
_entity.id
_entity.type
_entity.pdbx_description
1 polymer ?
#
loop_
_entity_poly.entity_id
_entity_poly.type
_entity_poly.pdbx_seq_one_letter_code
_entity_poly.pdbx_strand_id
1 'polypeptide(L)'
;MSGVWVFKNNGVMELVENSGGENHGQRRKVLVHLATGRIVSSYSGLEEILRGLGWERYYGGGGDCDLLQFHKPSSIDLISLPKHFAKFTSVHMYDIVVKNPNVFHVRD
;
A
#
# COMPACT_ATOMS: atom_id res chain seq x y z
N MET A 1 -5.32 -9.13 -9.71
CA MET A 1 -5.30 -10.58 -9.43
C MET A 1 -5.52 -10.82 -7.93
N SER A 2 -6.73 -10.56 -7.40
CA SER A 2 -7.08 -10.89 -6.01
C SER A 2 -8.50 -11.46 -6.02
N GLY A 3 -8.61 -12.75 -5.71
CA GLY A 3 -9.87 -13.47 -5.65
C GLY A 3 -9.67 -14.76 -4.85
N VAL A 4 -10.72 -15.19 -4.15
CA VAL A 4 -10.72 -16.46 -3.43
C VAL A 4 -11.49 -17.46 -4.29
N TRP A 5 -10.85 -18.59 -4.58
CA TRP A 5 -11.54 -19.70 -5.23
C TRP A 5 -12.49 -20.35 -4.23
N VAL A 6 -13.78 -20.35 -4.55
CA VAL A 6 -14.80 -20.98 -3.70
C VAL A 6 -15.37 -22.19 -4.42
N PHE A 7 -15.43 -23.31 -3.71
CA PHE A 7 -16.06 -24.54 -4.20
C PHE A 7 -17.53 -24.53 -3.82
N LYS A 8 -18.42 -24.51 -4.82
CA LYS A 8 -19.86 -24.59 -4.58
C LYS A 8 -20.29 -26.05 -4.43
N ASN A 9 -21.36 -26.26 -3.67
CA ASN A 9 -21.92 -27.61 -3.41
C ASN A 9 -22.43 -28.33 -4.67
N ASN A 10 -22.49 -27.65 -5.82
CA ASN A 10 -22.79 -28.22 -7.13
C ASN A 10 -21.54 -28.67 -7.92
N GLY A 11 -20.36 -28.68 -7.28
CA GLY A 11 -19.13 -29.19 -7.87
C GLY A 11 -18.38 -28.20 -8.77
N VAL A 12 -18.86 -26.96 -8.92
CA VAL A 12 -18.24 -25.92 -9.75
C VAL A 12 -17.32 -25.04 -8.89
N MET A 13 -16.08 -24.84 -9.37
CA MET A 13 -15.16 -23.84 -8.83
C MET A 13 -15.48 -22.48 -9.45
N GLU A 14 -15.75 -21.49 -8.60
CA GLU A 14 -15.94 -20.11 -9.05
C GLU A 14 -14.86 -19.22 -8.43
N LEU A 15 -14.16 -18.45 -9.27
CA LEU A 15 -13.29 -17.39 -8.80
C LEU A 15 -14.18 -16.24 -8.36
N VAL A 16 -14.38 -16.10 -7.05
CA VAL A 16 -15.00 -14.90 -6.50
C VAL A 16 -13.95 -13.81 -6.56
N GLU A 17 -14.09 -12.91 -7.53
CA GLU A 17 -13.35 -11.66 -7.50
C GLU A 17 -13.77 -10.93 -6.23
N ASN A 18 -12.85 -10.86 -5.27
CA ASN A 18 -13.03 -9.95 -4.16
C ASN A 18 -12.91 -8.58 -4.81
N SER A 19 -14.05 -7.96 -5.12
CA SER A 19 -14.10 -6.55 -5.43
C SER A 19 -13.47 -5.90 -4.22
N GLY A 20 -12.21 -5.51 -4.34
CA GLY A 20 -11.40 -4.86 -3.29
C GLY A 20 -11.93 -3.47 -2.97
N GLY A 21 -13.25 -3.34 -2.87
CA GLY A 21 -13.97 -2.25 -2.29
C GLY A 21 -13.85 -2.39 -0.79
N GLU A 22 -12.83 -1.75 -0.26
CA GLU A 22 -13.00 -0.99 0.97
C GLU A 22 -14.25 -0.09 0.75
N ASN A 23 -15.46 -0.57 1.05
CA ASN A 23 -16.72 0.16 1.33
C ASN A 23 -17.91 -0.79 1.15
N HIS A 24 -18.62 -1.17 2.21
CA HIS A 24 -19.94 -0.58 2.49
C HIS A 24 -20.26 -0.42 3.99
N GLY A 25 -19.27 -0.43 4.87
CA GLY A 25 -19.52 -0.22 6.31
C GLY A 25 -18.32 -0.09 7.24
N GLN A 26 -17.08 -0.29 6.75
CA GLN A 26 -15.87 -0.05 7.52
C GLN A 26 -15.34 1.34 7.20
N ARG A 27 -15.04 2.13 8.23
CA ARG A 27 -14.44 3.45 8.09
C ARG A 27 -13.16 3.34 7.25
N ARG A 28 -12.96 4.27 6.33
CA ARG A 28 -11.82 4.25 5.40
C ARG A 28 -10.53 4.44 6.21
N LYS A 29 -9.69 3.41 6.22
CA LYS A 29 -8.38 3.47 6.88
C LYS A 29 -7.54 4.61 6.30
N VAL A 30 -6.79 5.30 7.15
CA VAL A 30 -5.89 6.39 6.75
C VAL A 30 -4.49 6.18 7.32
N LEU A 31 -3.47 6.49 6.51
CA LEU A 31 -2.08 6.52 6.95
C LEU A 31 -1.77 7.88 7.60
N VAL A 32 -1.23 7.87 8.81
CA VAL A 32 -0.90 9.07 9.59
C VAL A 32 0.60 9.12 9.86
N HIS A 33 1.22 10.27 9.62
CA HIS A 33 2.59 10.54 10.01
C HIS A 33 2.65 10.96 11.48
N LEU A 34 3.27 10.15 12.33
CA LEU A 34 3.20 10.29 13.79
C LEU A 34 3.82 11.61 14.29
N ALA A 35 4.96 12.03 13.74
CA ALA A 35 5.65 13.23 14.21
C ALA A 35 4.84 14.52 14.00
N THR A 36 3.97 14.56 12.97
CA THR A 36 3.16 15.74 12.64
C THR A 36 1.68 15.58 12.95
N GLY A 37 1.22 14.35 13.23
CA GLY A 37 -0.19 14.00 13.36
C GLY A 37 -1.01 14.13 12.06
N ARG A 38 -0.38 14.43 10.92
CA ARG A 38 -1.07 14.68 9.65
C ARG A 38 -1.36 13.40 8.89
N ILE A 39 -2.51 13.37 8.21
CA ILE A 39 -2.87 12.30 7.28
C ILE A 39 -2.05 12.44 6.01
N VAL A 40 -1.50 11.32 5.55
CA VAL A 40 -0.85 11.22 4.25
C VAL A 40 -1.92 11.11 3.17
N SER A 41 -2.12 12.18 2.42
CA SER A 41 -3.17 12.30 1.40
C SER A 41 -2.66 12.24 -0.04
N SER A 42 -1.34 12.15 -0.25
CA SER A 42 -0.71 12.13 -1.56
C SER A 42 0.65 11.44 -1.54
N TYR A 43 1.10 10.97 -2.71
CA TYR A 43 2.43 10.37 -2.85
C TYR A 43 3.57 11.38 -2.73
N SER A 44 3.37 12.65 -3.08
CA SER A 44 4.39 13.68 -2.91
C SER A 44 4.72 13.88 -1.42
N GLY A 45 3.69 13.99 -0.57
CA GLY A 45 3.89 14.10 0.88
C GLY A 45 4.48 12.83 1.49
N LEU A 46 4.05 11.65 1.03
CA LEU A 46 4.65 10.39 1.47
C LEU A 46 6.13 10.29 1.08
N GLU A 47 6.46 10.64 -0.17
CA GLU A 47 7.82 10.61 -0.70
C GLU A 47 8.74 11.56 0.04
N GLU A 48 8.29 12.77 0.36
CA GLU A 48 9.08 13.71 1.16
C GLU A 48 9.49 13.12 2.51
N ILE A 49 8.55 12.49 3.22
CA ILE A 49 8.82 11.83 4.49
C ILE A 49 9.76 10.64 4.29
N LEU A 50 9.46 9.76 3.33
CA LEU A 50 10.28 8.57 3.06
C LEU A 50 11.72 8.95 2.67
N ARG A 51 11.91 9.99 1.85
CA ARG A 51 13.24 10.53 1.52
C ARG A 51 13.97 11.06 2.75
N GLY A 52 13.26 11.75 3.64
CA GLY A 52 13.81 12.19 4.93
C GLY A 52 14.27 11.03 5.82
N LEU A 53 13.66 9.85 5.67
CA LEU A 53 14.09 8.63 6.35
C LEU A 53 15.21 7.90 5.60
N GLY A 54 15.61 8.33 4.40
CA GLY A 54 16.65 7.68 3.58
C GLY A 54 16.14 6.62 2.59
N TRP A 55 14.85 6.62 2.25
CA TRP A 55 14.33 5.83 1.13
C TRP A 55 14.58 6.52 -0.20
N GLU A 56 14.81 5.73 -1.24
CA GLU A 56 15.11 6.21 -2.58
C GLU A 56 14.18 5.59 -3.61
N ARG A 57 13.83 6.39 -4.63
CA ARG A 57 13.06 5.94 -5.78
C ARG A 57 13.75 4.76 -6.47
N TYR A 58 13.06 3.63 -6.58
CA TYR A 58 13.56 2.46 -7.28
C TYR A 58 12.96 2.39 -8.67
N TYR A 59 13.82 2.34 -9.69
CA TYR A 59 13.45 2.28 -11.11
C TYR A 59 13.92 0.95 -11.75
N GLY A 60 13.87 -0.14 -11.00
CA GLY A 60 14.43 -1.42 -11.45
C GLY A 60 13.67 -2.05 -12.60
N GLY A 61 14.24 -1.91 -13.81
CA GLY A 61 14.35 -3.00 -14.78
C GLY A 61 13.06 -3.54 -15.40
N GLY A 62 12.34 -2.70 -16.16
CA GLY A 62 11.54 -3.14 -17.32
C GLY A 62 10.09 -3.54 -17.06
N GLY A 63 9.15 -2.69 -17.50
CA GLY A 63 7.82 -3.12 -17.95
C GLY A 63 6.64 -2.68 -17.10
N ASP A 64 6.72 -2.70 -15.77
CA ASP A 64 5.57 -2.31 -14.93
C ASP A 64 5.51 -0.79 -14.72
N CYS A 65 5.03 -0.09 -15.75
CA CYS A 65 4.75 1.35 -15.79
C CYS A 65 3.73 1.82 -14.73
N ASP A 66 3.14 0.91 -13.96
CA ASP A 66 1.99 1.13 -13.08
C ASP A 66 2.32 1.10 -11.58
N LEU A 67 3.59 0.86 -11.23
CA LEU A 67 4.05 0.84 -9.85
C LEU A 67 4.95 2.02 -9.51
N LEU A 68 4.92 2.36 -8.23
CA LEU A 68 5.64 3.45 -7.61
C LEU A 68 6.45 2.84 -6.46
N GLN A 69 7.73 2.58 -6.70
CA GLN A 69 8.56 1.82 -5.77
C GLN A 69 9.62 2.67 -5.07
N PHE A 70 9.94 2.28 -3.84
CA PHE A 70 11.01 2.84 -3.04
C PHE A 70 11.85 1.72 -2.45
N HIS A 71 13.16 1.82 -2.56
CA HIS A 71 14.10 0.91 -1.92
C HIS A 71 14.83 1.64 -0.80
N LYS A 72 15.31 0.87 0.18
CA LYS A 72 16.11 1.40 1.29
C LYS A 72 17.55 0.92 1.14
N PRO A 73 18.52 1.75 0.74
CA PRO A 73 19.90 1.29 0.50
C PRO A 73 20.56 0.61 1.71
N SER A 74 20.14 0.96 2.92
CA SER A 74 20.64 0.38 4.17
C SER A 74 20.01 -0.97 4.55
N SER A 75 19.03 -1.46 3.79
CA SER A 75 18.37 -2.75 4.03
C SER A 75 17.97 -3.43 2.72
N ILE A 76 17.29 -4.57 2.82
CA ILE A 76 16.71 -5.26 1.65
C ILE A 76 15.26 -4.84 1.39
N ASP A 77 14.77 -3.81 2.07
CA ASP A 77 13.36 -3.46 2.05
C ASP A 77 12.97 -2.72 0.77
N LEU A 78 11.79 -3.07 0.26
CA LEU A 78 11.16 -2.47 -0.90
C LEU A 78 9.69 -2.15 -0.58
N ILE A 79 9.31 -0.88 -0.72
CA ILE A 79 7.90 -0.45 -0.68
C ILE A 79 7.40 -0.38 -2.12
N SER A 80 6.30 -1.07 -2.41
CA SER A 80 5.66 -1.05 -3.74
C SER A 80 4.25 -0.49 -3.64
N LEU A 81 4.02 0.65 -4.28
CA LEU A 81 2.73 1.35 -4.27
C LEU A 81 2.15 1.37 -5.68
N PRO A 82 0.83 1.50 -5.84
CA PRO A 82 0.25 1.76 -7.14
C PRO A 82 0.64 3.17 -7.59
N LYS A 83 0.74 3.41 -8.89
CA LYS A 83 1.05 4.74 -9.44
C LYS A 83 -0.01 5.79 -9.13
N HIS A 84 -1.27 5.37 -9.06
CA HIS A 84 -2.40 6.25 -8.76
C HIS A 84 -2.82 6.10 -7.31
N PHE A 85 -2.82 7.22 -6.58
CA PHE A 85 -3.18 7.25 -5.15
C PHE A 85 -4.63 6.79 -4.89
N ALA A 86 -5.51 6.86 -5.89
CA ALA A 86 -6.87 6.31 -5.78
C ALA A 86 -6.89 4.78 -5.53
N LYS A 87 -5.84 4.06 -5.92
CA LYS A 87 -5.67 2.62 -5.68
C LYS A 87 -4.90 2.32 -4.38
N PHE A 88 -4.54 3.35 -3.61
CA PHE A 88 -3.83 3.21 -2.34
C PHE A 88 -4.74 2.67 -1.24
N THR A 89 -4.68 1.35 -1.03
CA THR A 89 -5.43 0.63 0.00
C THR A 89 -4.64 0.44 1.29
N SER A 90 -5.34 0.00 2.34
CA SER A 90 -4.79 -0.39 3.63
C SER A 90 -3.62 -1.38 3.57
N VAL A 91 -3.59 -2.30 2.60
CA VAL A 91 -2.46 -3.24 2.42
C VAL A 91 -1.14 -2.48 2.23
N HIS A 92 -1.14 -1.45 1.38
CA HIS A 92 0.02 -0.60 1.15
C HIS A 92 0.37 0.24 2.38
N MET A 93 -0.64 0.70 3.13
CA MET A 93 -0.44 1.47 4.35
C MET A 93 0.27 0.65 5.43
N TYR A 94 -0.16 -0.59 5.65
CA TYR A 94 0.47 -1.48 6.62
C TYR A 94 1.88 -1.89 6.20
N ASP A 95 2.13 -2.09 4.91
CA ASP A 95 3.48 -2.34 4.39
C ASP A 95 4.46 -1.21 4.76
N ILE A 96 4.02 0.04 4.60
CA ILE A 96 4.82 1.23 4.99
C ILE A 96 5.06 1.24 6.50
N VAL A 97 4.05 0.94 7.32
CA VAL A 97 4.16 0.93 8.80
C VAL A 97 5.15 -0.13 9.27
N VAL A 98 5.08 -1.35 8.72
CA VAL A 98 5.99 -2.45 9.09
C VAL A 98 7.43 -2.09 8.75
N LYS A 99 7.66 -1.44 7.61
CA LYS A 99 9.01 -1.03 7.14
C LYS A 99 9.53 0.25 7.79
N ASN A 100 8.66 1.04 8.43
CA ASN A 100 9.01 2.30 9.09
C ASN A 100 8.31 2.38 10.46
N PRO A 101 8.67 1.48 11.39
CA PRO A 101 8.04 1.43 12.70
C PRO A 101 8.23 2.75 13.43
N ASN A 102 7.24 3.15 14.24
CA ASN A 102 7.21 4.41 15.00
C ASN A 102 7.21 5.71 14.18
N VAL A 103 7.20 5.64 12.84
CA VAL A 103 7.06 6.83 11.99
C VAL A 103 5.62 7.00 11.49
N PHE A 104 4.97 5.90 11.14
CA PHE A 104 3.61 5.90 10.63
C PHE A 104 2.67 5.04 11.48
N HIS A 105 1.38 5.33 11.37
CA HIS A 105 0.32 4.51 11.94
C HIS A 105 -0.91 4.52 11.04
N VAL A 106 -1.69 3.44 11.03
CA VAL A 106 -2.95 3.33 10.30
C VAL A 106 -4.12 3.51 11.27
N ARG A 107 -4.99 4.47 10.99
CA ARG A 107 -6.21 4.74 11.79
C ARG A 107 -7.48 4.40 11.01
N ASP A 108 -8.57 4.16 11.75
CA ASP A 108 -9.95 4.10 11.24
C ASP A 108 -10.55 5.49 10.99
#